data_AF-A0A521CXF8-F1
#
_entry.id   AF-A0A521CXF8-F1
#
_cell.length_a   1.000
_cell.length_b   1.000
_cell.length_c   1.000
_cell.angle_alpha   90.00
_cell.angle_beta   90.00
_cell.angle_gamma   90.00
#
_symmetry.space_group_name_H-M   'P 1'
#
loop_
_entity.id
_entity.type
_entity.pdbx_description
1 polymer ?
#
loop_
_entity_poly.entity_id
_entity_poly.type
_entity_poly.pdbx_seq_one_letter_code
_entity_poly.pdbx_strand_id
1 'polypeptide(L)'
;MAVSTNSSESQAFERQLAEMVEIASADPRQRIVPAQVKEWAGNLQNHQFYNLFALMVAERYAAGALSYRVCDSIMNDLWWAWLEGEAGPKVPEPFYEIFLAFDAGEYHRKRDRSDDPVKDHTDPLIAEILSRQKHPMT
;
A
#
# COMPACT_ATOMS: atom_id res chain seq x y z
N MET A 1 9.19 -7.97 33.47
CA MET A 1 7.89 -7.75 32.81
C MET A 1 8.09 -6.69 31.73
N ALA A 2 8.10 -7.08 30.46
CA ALA A 2 8.10 -6.16 29.31
C ALA A 2 7.72 -6.93 28.04
N VAL A 3 6.42 -7.16 27.81
CA VAL A 3 5.85 -7.69 26.54
C VAL A 3 4.55 -6.93 26.22
N SER A 4 4.48 -5.63 26.56
CA SER A 4 3.23 -4.86 26.44
C SER A 4 3.28 -3.78 25.37
N THR A 5 4.45 -3.46 24.80
CA THR A 5 4.61 -2.35 23.85
C THR A 5 4.33 -2.72 22.39
N ASN A 6 4.62 -3.96 21.96
CA ASN A 6 4.40 -4.35 20.54
C ASN A 6 2.92 -4.58 20.19
N SER A 7 2.11 -5.08 21.12
CA SER A 7 0.72 -5.47 20.81
C SER A 7 -0.21 -4.27 20.59
N SER A 8 0.00 -3.15 21.29
CA SER A 8 -0.86 -1.97 21.16
C SER A 8 -0.61 -1.21 19.87
N GLU A 9 0.65 -1.17 19.44
CA GLU A 9 1.08 -0.51 18.20
C GLU A 9 0.62 -1.32 16.98
N SER A 10 0.82 -2.64 16.96
CA SER A 10 0.27 -3.49 15.90
C SER A 10 -1.25 -3.37 15.80
N GLN A 11 -1.97 -3.35 16.92
CA GLN A 11 -3.42 -3.11 16.90
C GLN A 11 -3.80 -1.73 16.36
N ALA A 12 -2.98 -0.70 16.58
CA ALA A 12 -3.21 0.62 16.01
C ALA A 12 -3.03 0.62 14.49
N PHE A 13 -1.97 -0.01 13.97
CA PHE A 13 -1.75 -0.14 12.53
C PHE A 13 -2.84 -0.95 11.83
N GLU A 14 -3.31 -2.04 12.45
CA GLU A 14 -4.43 -2.81 11.89
C GLU A 14 -5.74 -1.99 11.86
N ARG A 15 -6.00 -1.15 12.88
CA ARG A 15 -7.15 -0.24 12.86
C ARG A 15 -7.04 0.80 11.75
N GLN A 16 -5.85 1.39 11.56
CA GLN A 16 -5.60 2.36 10.51
C GLN A 16 -5.76 1.73 9.12
N LEU A 17 -5.25 0.51 8.92
CA LEU A 17 -5.46 -0.22 7.66
C LEU A 17 -6.95 -0.52 7.44
N ALA A 18 -7.68 -0.92 8.48
CA ALA A 18 -9.13 -1.14 8.37
C ALA A 18 -9.87 0.14 7.95
N GLU A 19 -9.50 1.30 8.49
CA GLU A 19 -10.06 2.59 8.09
C GLU A 19 -9.72 2.94 6.62
N MET A 20 -8.49 2.70 6.17
CA MET A 20 -8.12 2.84 4.75
C MET A 20 -8.97 1.95 3.85
N VAL A 21 -9.20 0.70 4.26
CA VAL A 21 -10.03 -0.26 3.52
C VAL A 21 -11.50 0.18 3.48
N GLU A 22 -12.03 0.71 4.58
CA GLU A 22 -13.39 1.25 4.63
C GLU A 22 -13.54 2.43 3.65
N ILE A 23 -12.59 3.37 3.67
CA ILE A 23 -12.57 4.52 2.74
C ILE A 23 -12.53 4.03 1.29
N ALA A 24 -11.59 3.13 0.96
CA ALA A 24 -11.42 2.61 -0.40
C ALA A 24 -12.60 1.74 -0.89
N SER A 25 -13.38 1.17 0.03
CA SER A 25 -14.53 0.31 -0.30
C SER A 25 -15.86 1.05 -0.39
N ALA A 26 -15.96 2.26 0.16
CA ALA A 26 -17.23 2.98 0.32
C ALA A 26 -17.66 3.80 -0.93
N ASP A 27 -17.09 4.99 -1.12
CA ASP A 27 -17.43 5.92 -2.21
C ASP A 27 -16.18 6.23 -3.05
N PRO A 28 -16.18 6.01 -4.38
CA PRO A 28 -15.05 6.35 -5.25
C PRO A 28 -14.60 7.83 -5.23
N ARG A 29 -15.43 8.72 -4.68
CA ARG A 29 -15.11 10.14 -4.47
C ARG A 29 -14.42 10.40 -3.15
N GLN A 30 -14.56 9.51 -2.17
CA GLN A 30 -13.86 9.62 -0.91
C GLN A 30 -12.41 9.18 -1.14
N ARG A 31 -11.49 9.98 -0.63
CA ARG A 31 -10.05 9.80 -0.79
C ARG A 31 -9.38 9.88 0.56
N ILE A 32 -8.33 9.10 0.76
CA ILE A 32 -7.42 9.33 1.87
C ILE A 32 -6.68 10.64 1.59
N VAL A 33 -6.85 11.64 2.46
CA VAL A 33 -6.23 12.96 2.29
C VAL A 33 -4.91 13.09 3.07
N PRO A 34 -3.98 14.00 2.68
CA PRO A 34 -2.71 14.18 3.38
C PRO A 34 -2.84 14.42 4.89
N ALA A 35 -3.90 15.11 5.32
CA ALA A 35 -4.16 15.37 6.74
C ALA A 35 -4.42 14.08 7.55
N GLN A 36 -5.15 13.12 6.99
CA GLN A 36 -5.40 11.82 7.62
C GLN A 36 -4.13 10.98 7.66
N VAL A 37 -3.35 10.98 6.59
CA VAL A 37 -2.02 10.32 6.58
C VAL A 37 -1.13 10.86 7.69
N LYS A 38 -1.09 12.19 7.88
CA LYS A 38 -0.32 12.82 8.95
C LYS A 38 -0.80 12.42 10.34
N GLU A 39 -2.11 12.32 10.53
CA GLU A 39 -2.71 11.85 11.79
C GLU A 39 -2.36 10.39 12.06
N TRP A 40 -2.52 9.50 11.09
CA TRP A 40 -2.21 8.08 11.24
C TRP A 40 -0.71 7.82 11.42
N ALA A 41 0.15 8.57 10.75
CA ALA A 41 1.60 8.46 10.89
C ALA A 41 2.05 8.76 12.33
N GLY A 42 1.40 9.69 13.02
CA GLY A 42 1.74 10.05 14.40
C GLY A 42 3.22 10.45 14.53
N ASN A 43 4.00 9.62 15.22
CA ASN A 43 5.45 9.83 15.43
C ASN A 43 6.34 9.12 14.41
N LEU A 44 5.78 8.36 13.46
CA LEU A 44 6.55 7.71 12.41
C LEU A 44 7.16 8.77 11.49
N GLN A 45 8.38 8.51 11.04
CA GLN A 45 8.93 9.28 9.93
C GLN A 45 8.11 8.99 8.67
N ASN A 46 8.01 9.98 7.78
CA ASN A 46 7.18 9.90 6.58
C ASN A 46 7.44 8.60 5.77
N HIS A 47 8.71 8.27 5.53
CA HIS A 47 9.08 7.05 4.81
C HIS A 47 8.67 5.75 5.52
N GLN A 48 8.69 5.71 6.86
CA GLN A 48 8.34 4.53 7.63
C GLN A 48 6.85 4.22 7.49
N PHE A 49 6.02 5.26 7.55
CA PHE A 49 4.57 5.12 7.38
C PHE A 49 4.23 4.54 6.01
N TYR A 50 4.69 5.17 4.92
CA TYR A 50 4.36 4.73 3.56
C TYR A 50 4.84 3.31 3.28
N ASN A 51 6.08 2.97 3.68
CA ASN A 51 6.61 1.63 3.50
C ASN A 51 5.82 0.58 4.29
N LEU A 52 5.49 0.87 5.55
CA LEU A 52 4.74 -0.04 6.42
C LEU A 52 3.36 -0.35 5.83
N PHE A 53 2.58 0.68 5.50
CA PHE A 53 1.21 0.49 5.02
C PHE A 53 1.17 -0.12 3.62
N ALA A 54 2.11 0.23 2.73
CA ALA A 54 2.22 -0.41 1.43
C ALA A 54 2.49 -1.92 1.55
N LEU A 55 3.38 -2.32 2.47
CA LEU A 55 3.65 -3.73 2.75
C LEU A 55 2.43 -4.44 3.32
N MET A 56 1.74 -3.83 4.29
CA MET A 56 0.51 -4.42 4.83
C MET A 56 -0.55 -4.62 3.75
N VAL A 57 -0.75 -3.65 2.86
CA VAL A 57 -1.67 -3.76 1.71
C VAL A 57 -1.25 -4.89 0.78
N ALA A 58 0.03 -4.95 0.39
CA ALA A 58 0.57 -5.98 -0.49
C ALA A 58 0.45 -7.39 0.13
N GLU A 59 0.70 -7.54 1.42
CA GLU A 59 0.54 -8.81 2.13
C GLU A 59 -0.91 -9.28 2.18
N ARG A 60 -1.85 -8.37 2.48
CA ARG A 60 -3.29 -8.69 2.49
C ARG A 60 -3.81 -9.02 1.08
N TYR A 61 -3.30 -8.34 0.06
CA TYR A 61 -3.57 -8.66 -1.34
C TYR A 61 -3.08 -10.07 -1.69
N ALA A 62 -1.81 -10.36 -1.43
CA ALA A 62 -1.20 -11.65 -1.74
C ALA A 62 -1.85 -12.82 -0.96
N ALA A 63 -2.41 -12.56 0.22
CA ALA A 63 -3.18 -13.53 0.99
C ALA A 63 -4.64 -13.70 0.50
N GLY A 64 -5.08 -12.92 -0.49
CA GLY A 64 -6.47 -12.91 -0.97
C GLY A 64 -7.47 -12.25 -0.01
N ALA A 65 -6.99 -11.55 1.02
CA ALA A 65 -7.82 -10.88 2.02
C ALA A 65 -8.38 -9.53 1.54
N LEU A 66 -7.69 -8.87 0.61
CA LEU A 66 -8.15 -7.65 -0.06
C LEU A 66 -8.16 -7.85 -1.58
N SER A 67 -9.16 -7.26 -2.24
CA SER A 67 -9.26 -7.29 -3.71
C SER A 67 -8.30 -6.29 -4.36
N TYR A 68 -7.89 -6.57 -5.60
CA TYR A 68 -7.07 -5.64 -6.41
C TYR A 68 -7.61 -4.21 -6.36
N ARG A 69 -8.92 -4.03 -6.59
CA ARG A 69 -9.56 -2.70 -6.63
C ARG A 69 -9.41 -1.90 -5.34
N VAL A 70 -9.49 -2.57 -4.19
CA VAL A 70 -9.34 -1.91 -2.88
C VAL A 70 -7.88 -1.52 -2.68
N CYS A 71 -6.95 -2.43 -2.94
CA CYS A 71 -5.52 -2.17 -2.80
C CYS A 71 -5.05 -1.06 -3.74
N ASP A 72 -5.46 -1.11 -5.00
CA ASP A 72 -5.16 -0.11 -6.02
C ASP A 72 -5.68 1.28 -5.60
N SER A 73 -6.91 1.37 -5.10
CA SER A 73 -7.46 2.63 -4.60
C SER A 73 -6.67 3.18 -3.41
N ILE A 74 -6.27 2.33 -2.45
CA ILE A 74 -5.45 2.76 -1.30
C ILE A 74 -4.09 3.27 -1.79
N MET A 75 -3.44 2.53 -2.69
CA MET A 75 -2.10 2.90 -3.18
C MET A 75 -2.12 4.18 -4.01
N ASN A 76 -3.15 4.39 -4.83
CA ASN A 76 -3.37 5.64 -5.55
C ASN A 76 -3.58 6.82 -4.60
N ASP A 77 -4.39 6.67 -3.55
CA ASP A 77 -4.62 7.76 -2.59
C ASP A 77 -3.37 8.08 -1.77
N LEU A 78 -2.62 7.07 -1.33
CA LEU A 78 -1.34 7.26 -0.65
C LEU A 78 -0.31 7.93 -1.57
N TRP A 79 -0.29 7.60 -2.87
CA TRP A 79 0.54 8.27 -3.85
C TRP A 79 0.21 9.77 -3.97
N TRP A 80 -1.07 10.11 -4.08
CA TRP A 80 -1.51 11.51 -4.07
C TRP A 80 -1.17 12.22 -2.77
N ALA A 81 -1.37 11.57 -1.63
CA ALA A 81 -1.01 12.13 -0.33
C ALA A 81 0.49 12.40 -0.19
N TRP A 82 1.34 11.54 -0.76
CA TRP A 82 2.79 11.75 -0.83
C TRP A 82 3.14 12.96 -1.71
N LEU A 83 2.52 13.08 -2.88
CA LEU A 83 2.76 14.19 -3.81
C LEU A 83 2.32 15.55 -3.26
N GLU A 84 1.20 15.61 -2.56
CA GLU A 84 0.64 16.84 -1.99
C GLU A 84 1.31 17.26 -0.67
N GLY A 85 1.98 16.32 0.02
CA GLY A 85 2.66 16.57 1.28
C GLY A 85 4.07 17.16 1.12
N GLU A 86 4.95 16.83 2.07
CA GLU A 86 6.37 17.15 2.02
C GLU A 86 7.11 16.08 1.21
N ALA A 87 6.88 16.05 -0.11
CA ALA A 87 7.60 15.16 -1.02
C ALA A 87 9.12 15.35 -0.82
N GLY A 88 9.77 14.35 -0.24
CA GLY A 88 11.23 14.30 -0.18
C GLY A 88 11.82 14.13 -1.59
N PRO A 89 13.14 14.29 -1.77
CA PRO A 89 13.79 14.18 -3.09
C PRO A 89 13.66 12.78 -3.71
N LYS A 90 13.27 11.77 -2.93
CA LYS A 90 13.06 10.40 -3.38
C LYS A 90 11.83 9.80 -2.68
N VAL A 91 10.99 9.14 -3.46
CA VAL A 91 9.86 8.33 -2.97
C VAL A 91 10.41 7.15 -2.17
N PRO A 92 9.86 6.82 -0.99
CA PRO A 92 10.36 5.72 -0.19
C PRO A 92 10.12 4.35 -0.86
N GLU A 93 11.06 3.43 -0.66
CA GLU A 93 10.97 2.04 -1.10
C GLU A 93 10.78 1.13 0.12
N PRO A 94 9.88 0.12 0.07
CA PRO A 94 9.23 -0.41 -1.12
C PRO A 94 7.88 0.23 -1.50
N PHE A 95 7.47 1.35 -0.89
CA PHE A 95 6.19 1.98 -1.21
C PHE A 95 6.03 2.28 -2.71
N TYR A 96 7.06 2.85 -3.35
CA TYR A 96 6.99 3.19 -4.77
C TYR A 96 6.91 1.94 -5.66
N GLU A 97 7.75 0.92 -5.42
CA GLU A 97 7.66 -0.36 -6.12
C GLU A 97 6.27 -1.00 -6.01
N ILE A 98 5.66 -0.97 -4.83
CA ILE A 98 4.32 -1.53 -4.60
C ILE A 98 3.25 -0.70 -5.31
N PHE A 99 3.35 0.63 -5.27
CA PHE A 99 2.46 1.52 -6.03
C PHE A 99 2.51 1.18 -7.52
N LEU A 100 3.70 1.09 -8.10
CA LEU A 100 3.90 0.73 -9.50
C LEU A 100 3.36 -0.67 -9.84
N ALA A 101 3.41 -1.62 -8.90
CA ALA A 101 2.86 -2.96 -9.11
C ALA A 101 1.32 -2.95 -9.23
N PHE A 102 0.63 -2.11 -8.45
CA PHE A 102 -0.83 -1.96 -8.56
C PHE A 102 -1.22 -1.15 -9.81
N ASP A 103 -0.52 -0.04 -10.11
CA ASP A 103 -0.71 0.76 -11.33
C ASP A 103 -0.52 -0.08 -12.60
N ALA A 104 0.45 -1.00 -12.60
CA ALA A 104 0.68 -1.94 -13.68
C ALA A 104 -0.53 -2.84 -14.03
N GLY A 105 -1.44 -3.04 -13.07
CA GLY A 105 -2.69 -3.81 -13.23
C GLY A 105 -3.85 -3.02 -13.82
N GLU A 106 -3.71 -1.70 -13.98
CA GLU A 106 -4.79 -0.86 -14.55
C GLU A 106 -4.88 -0.99 -16.08
N TYR A 107 -3.77 -1.39 -16.73
CA TYR A 107 -3.60 -1.27 -18.18
C TYR A 107 -3.35 -2.60 -18.87
N HIS A 108 -4.20 -2.90 -19.86
CA HIS A 108 -3.90 -3.91 -20.87
C HIS A 108 -2.70 -3.50 -21.72
N ARG A 109 -1.74 -4.39 -21.85
CA ARG A 109 -0.56 -4.23 -22.71
C ARG A 109 -0.80 -4.80 -24.09
N LYS A 110 -1.71 -5.77 -24.23
CA LYS A 110 -2.12 -6.27 -25.55
C LYS A 110 -3.18 -5.36 -26.15
N ARG A 111 -3.02 -5.05 -27.44
CA ARG A 111 -3.97 -4.23 -28.20
C ARG A 111 -5.38 -4.82 -28.22
N ASP A 112 -5.49 -6.14 -28.22
CA ASP A 112 -6.76 -6.88 -28.22
C ASP A 112 -7.36 -7.07 -26.82
N ARG A 113 -6.65 -6.63 -25.76
CA ARG A 113 -7.05 -6.75 -24.35
C ARG A 113 -7.32 -8.18 -23.90
N SER A 114 -6.66 -9.15 -24.54
CA SER A 114 -6.75 -10.58 -24.19
C SER A 114 -5.90 -10.98 -22.99
N ASP A 115 -5.05 -10.08 -22.49
CA ASP A 115 -4.31 -10.20 -21.24
C ASP A 115 -5.22 -9.89 -20.03
N ASP A 116 -4.83 -10.42 -18.87
CA ASP A 116 -5.39 -10.08 -17.57
C ASP A 116 -4.34 -9.24 -16.85
N PRO A 117 -4.41 -7.90 -16.87
CA PRO A 117 -3.32 -7.05 -16.41
C PRO A 117 -2.93 -7.29 -14.95
N VAL A 118 -3.91 -7.64 -14.12
CA VAL A 118 -3.69 -7.95 -12.71
C VAL A 118 -2.90 -9.24 -12.59
N LYS A 119 -3.35 -10.33 -13.22
CA LYS A 119 -2.64 -11.62 -13.16
C LYS A 119 -1.30 -11.62 -13.86
N ASP A 120 -1.22 -10.92 -14.98
CA ASP A 120 -0.03 -10.91 -15.82
C ASP A 120 1.04 -9.94 -15.29
N HIS A 121 0.68 -8.98 -14.43
CA HIS A 121 1.60 -7.95 -13.94
C HIS A 121 1.54 -7.66 -12.44
N THR A 122 0.40 -7.30 -11.87
CA THR A 122 0.33 -6.99 -10.42
C THR A 122 0.71 -8.20 -9.58
N ASP A 123 0.13 -9.37 -9.86
CA ASP A 123 0.39 -10.61 -9.12
C ASP A 123 1.88 -10.99 -9.08
N PRO A 124 2.60 -11.11 -10.22
CA PRO A 124 4.02 -11.45 -10.20
C PRO A 124 4.88 -10.37 -9.55
N LEU A 125 4.58 -9.08 -9.75
CA LEU A 125 5.36 -7.99 -9.15
C LEU A 125 5.22 -7.96 -7.62
N ILE A 126 3.99 -8.10 -7.10
CA ILE A 126 3.75 -8.16 -5.65
C ILE A 126 4.43 -9.40 -5.05
N ALA A 127 4.34 -10.56 -5.72
CA ALA A 127 5.02 -11.77 -5.26
C ALA A 127 6.55 -11.59 -5.20
N GLU A 128 7.15 -10.96 -6.21
CA GLU A 128 8.58 -10.66 -6.26
C GLU A 128 8.99 -9.70 -5.12
N ILE A 129 8.28 -8.58 -4.96
CA ILE A 129 8.56 -7.59 -3.90
C ILE A 129 8.50 -8.24 -2.52
N LEU A 130 7.42 -8.98 -2.21
CA LEU A 130 7.27 -9.64 -0.92
C LEU A 130 8.31 -10.75 -0.68
N SER A 131 8.80 -11.40 -1.74
CA SER A 131 9.89 -12.39 -1.61
C SER A 131 11.21 -11.73 -1.18
N ARG A 132 11.53 -10.53 -1.70
CA ARG A 132 12.71 -9.75 -1.29
C ARG A 132 12.62 -9.28 0.16
N GLN A 133 11.44 -8.91 0.62
CA GLN A 133 11.24 -8.42 1.99
C GLN A 133 11.37 -9.52 3.04
N LYS A 134 10.97 -10.75 2.72
CA LYS A 134 11.19 -11.93 3.57
C LYS A 134 12.66 -12.36 3.64
N HIS A 135 13.46 -11.95 2.65
CA HIS A 135 14.89 -12.24 2.55
C HIS A 135 15.68 -10.95 2.28
N PRO A 136 15.81 -10.06 3.28
CA PRO A 136 16.59 -8.85 3.11
C PRO A 136 18.00 -9.26 2.69
N MET A 137 18.43 -8.83 1.51
CA MET A 137 19.81 -8.98 1.05
C MET A 137 20.69 -8.21 2.03
N THR A 138 21.27 -8.94 2.98
CA THR A 138 22.19 -8.44 4.02
C THR A 138 23.42 -7.79 3.44
#